data_AF-A0AAU5L9S4-F1
#
_entry.id   AF-A0AAU5L9S4-F1
#
_cell.length_a   1.000
_cell.length_b   1.000
_cell.length_c   1.000
_cell.angle_alpha   90.00
_cell.angle_beta   90.00
_cell.angle_gamma   90.00
#
_symmetry.space_group_name_H-M   'P 1'
#
loop_
_entity.id
_entity.type
_entity.pdbx_description
1 polymer ?
#
loop_
_entity_poly.entity_id
_entity_poly.type
_entity_poly.pdbx_seq_one_letter_code
_entity_poly.pdbx_strand_id
1 'polypeptide(L)'
;MTTPTPTPAHRTDAITAEITRLSHQAAVLRHIDPAERTDADRTRFAEITARLRALVAVPPPGYALPKAAADLIAYADARKWVADVHWFVTAGADPFVKVRVGRALSGAEAAGRRGNAWTYALCWHARGCAPGRVRLFGPILATTPDNPAMHNVPTVAAVIRAISDSR
;
A
#
# COMPACT_ATOMS: atom_id res chain seq x y z
N MET A 1 -0.96 32.09 -25.58
CA MET A 1 0.03 31.73 -24.53
C MET A 1 -0.26 30.31 -24.09
N THR A 2 0.51 29.35 -24.62
CA THR A 2 0.37 27.93 -24.28
C THR A 2 1.31 27.63 -23.12
N THR A 3 0.77 27.33 -21.95
CA THR A 3 1.58 26.95 -20.79
C THR A 3 2.35 25.67 -21.13
N PRO A 4 3.69 25.65 -21.01
CA PRO A 4 4.46 24.44 -21.33
C PRO A 4 4.07 23.31 -20.37
N THR A 5 3.72 22.16 -20.94
CA THR A 5 3.48 20.93 -20.18
C THR A 5 4.76 20.57 -19.42
N PRO A 6 4.70 20.42 -18.08
CA PRO A 6 5.89 20.11 -17.30
C PRO A 6 6.49 18.75 -17.70
N THR A 7 7.80 18.75 -17.91
CA THR A 7 8.61 17.57 -18.26
C THR A 7 8.46 16.46 -17.19
N PRO A 8 8.56 15.16 -17.55
CA PRO A 8 8.35 14.04 -16.61
C PRO A 8 9.22 14.08 -15.33
N ALA A 9 10.42 14.64 -15.42
CA ALA A 9 11.31 14.85 -14.26
C ALA A 9 10.70 15.83 -13.25
N HIS A 10 10.24 17.01 -13.69
CA HIS A 10 9.60 18.01 -12.83
C HIS A 10 8.31 17.51 -12.18
N ARG A 11 7.57 16.61 -12.86
CA ARG A 11 6.38 15.96 -12.29
C ARG A 11 6.74 15.02 -11.14
N THR A 12 7.89 14.36 -11.20
CA THR A 12 8.36 13.43 -10.17
C THR A 12 8.83 14.17 -8.92
N ASP A 13 9.52 15.30 -9.09
CA ASP A 13 9.98 16.14 -7.97
C ASP A 13 8.82 16.77 -7.22
N ALA A 14 7.81 17.27 -7.94
CA ALA A 14 6.60 17.84 -7.35
C ALA A 14 5.80 16.79 -6.55
N ILE A 15 5.65 15.57 -7.07
CA ILE A 15 5.00 14.46 -6.35
C ILE A 15 5.78 14.10 -5.08
N THR A 16 7.11 14.03 -5.17
CA THR A 16 7.98 13.69 -4.03
C THR A 16 7.92 14.75 -2.92
N ALA A 17 7.96 16.03 -3.29
CA ALA A 17 7.81 17.15 -2.36
C ALA A 17 6.43 17.12 -1.67
N GLU A 18 5.37 16.85 -2.44
CA GLU A 18 4.01 16.76 -1.90
C GLU A 18 3.83 15.56 -0.96
N ILE A 19 4.38 14.40 -1.29
CA ILE A 19 4.39 13.23 -0.41
C ILE A 19 5.11 13.57 0.90
N THR A 20 6.27 14.22 0.84
CA THR A 20 7.03 14.63 2.02
C THR A 20 6.21 15.58 2.90
N ARG A 21 5.63 16.62 2.30
CA ARG A 21 4.81 17.63 2.98
C ARG A 21 3.60 17.01 3.67
N LEU A 22 2.83 16.18 2.95
CA LEU A 22 1.65 15.51 3.48
C LEU A 22 2.00 14.47 4.55
N SER A 23 3.12 13.75 4.40
CA SER A 23 3.60 12.80 5.41
C SER A 23 3.94 13.50 6.71
N HIS A 24 4.58 14.67 6.64
CA HIS A 24 4.84 15.50 7.81
C HIS A 24 3.54 15.98 8.47
N GLN A 25 2.57 16.48 7.69
CA GLN A 25 1.27 16.89 8.23
C GLN A 25 0.51 15.73 8.89
N ALA A 26 0.54 14.54 8.28
CA ALA A 26 -0.06 13.33 8.86
C ALA A 26 0.63 12.93 10.17
N ALA A 27 1.96 13.07 10.26
CA ALA A 27 2.72 12.79 11.47
C ALA A 27 2.33 13.73 12.62
N VAL A 28 2.25 15.04 12.35
CA VAL A 28 1.79 16.03 13.35
C VAL A 28 0.39 15.65 13.88
N LEU A 29 -0.57 15.37 13.01
CA LEU A 29 -1.93 15.00 13.43
C LEU A 29 -1.97 13.67 14.20
N ARG A 30 -1.07 12.71 13.89
CA ARG A 30 -0.95 11.45 14.62
C ARG A 30 -0.45 11.64 16.05
N HIS A 31 0.35 12.66 16.31
CA HIS A 31 0.89 12.96 17.63
C HIS A 31 -0.09 13.72 18.55
N ILE A 32 -1.20 14.24 18.00
CA ILE A 32 -2.31 14.75 18.81
C ILE A 32 -2.97 13.57 19.52
N ASP A 33 -3.19 13.71 20.84
CA ASP A 33 -3.89 12.71 21.64
C ASP A 33 -5.27 12.41 21.01
N PRO A 34 -5.63 11.12 20.80
CA PRO A 34 -6.93 10.75 20.28
C PRO A 34 -8.13 11.39 21.01
N ALA A 35 -8.02 11.62 22.32
CA ALA A 35 -9.05 12.24 23.15
C ALA A 35 -9.18 13.76 22.88
N GLU A 36 -8.10 14.42 22.48
CA GLU A 36 -8.07 15.86 22.14
C GLU A 36 -8.38 16.12 20.67
N ARG A 37 -8.41 15.07 19.84
CA ARG A 37 -8.58 15.20 18.40
C ARG A 37 -9.99 15.65 18.04
N THR A 38 -10.10 16.83 17.44
CA THR A 38 -11.35 17.40 16.95
C THR A 38 -11.86 16.66 15.71
N ASP A 39 -13.14 16.85 15.35
CA ASP A 39 -13.68 16.31 14.10
C ASP A 39 -13.01 16.91 12.86
N ALA A 40 -12.56 18.16 12.94
CA ALA A 40 -11.77 18.79 11.90
C ALA A 40 -10.43 18.08 11.70
N ASP A 41 -9.74 17.73 12.79
CA ASP A 41 -8.47 16.97 12.73
C ASP A 41 -8.66 15.58 12.14
N ARG A 42 -9.75 14.89 12.51
CA ARG A 42 -10.10 13.56 11.97
C ARG A 42 -10.37 13.63 10.47
N THR A 43 -11.18 14.60 10.05
CA THR A 43 -11.49 14.83 8.64
C THR A 43 -10.22 15.16 7.86
N ARG A 44 -9.42 16.08 8.39
CA ARG A 44 -8.15 16.48 7.76
C ARG A 44 -7.18 15.33 7.64
N PHE A 45 -7.06 14.51 8.68
CA PHE A 45 -6.20 13.32 8.66
C PHE A 45 -6.67 12.30 7.62
N ALA A 46 -7.98 12.10 7.48
CA ALA A 46 -8.56 11.22 6.47
C ALA A 46 -8.27 11.71 5.05
N GLU A 47 -8.45 13.01 4.78
CA GLU A 47 -8.12 13.65 3.50
C GLU A 47 -6.64 13.50 3.14
N ILE A 48 -5.75 13.83 4.07
CA ILE A 48 -4.30 13.71 3.89
C ILE A 48 -3.93 12.26 3.59
N THR A 49 -4.49 11.31 4.34
CA THR A 49 -4.23 9.87 4.16
C THR A 49 -4.72 9.39 2.80
N ALA A 50 -5.91 9.80 2.37
CA ALA A 50 -6.45 9.46 1.05
C ALA A 50 -5.57 10.04 -0.07
N ARG A 51 -5.13 11.29 0.08
CA ARG A 51 -4.25 11.95 -0.89
C ARG A 51 -2.88 11.28 -0.96
N LEU A 52 -2.28 10.96 0.19
CA LEU A 52 -1.01 10.23 0.27
C LEU A 52 -1.12 8.88 -0.44
N ARG A 53 -2.17 8.09 -0.15
CA ARG A 53 -2.42 6.81 -0.83
C ARG A 53 -2.48 6.97 -2.34
N ALA A 54 -3.20 7.98 -2.83
CA ALA A 54 -3.28 8.24 -4.26
C ALA A 54 -1.93 8.60 -4.88
N LEU A 55 -1.10 9.41 -4.21
CA LEU A 55 0.21 9.82 -4.70
C LEU A 55 1.22 8.66 -4.72
N VAL A 56 1.30 7.89 -3.63
CA VAL A 56 2.26 6.77 -3.53
C VAL A 56 1.86 5.56 -4.39
N ALA A 57 0.61 5.49 -4.84
CA ALA A 57 0.17 4.46 -5.78
C ALA A 57 0.63 4.74 -7.23
N VAL A 58 1.07 5.97 -7.54
CA VAL A 58 1.55 6.33 -8.89
C VAL A 58 2.93 5.71 -9.12
N PRO A 59 3.12 4.93 -10.21
CA PRO A 59 4.42 4.38 -10.53
C PRO A 59 5.39 5.48 -10.97
N PRO A 60 6.70 5.36 -10.64
CA PRO A 60 7.72 6.26 -11.17
C PRO A 60 7.80 6.17 -12.71
N PRO A 61 8.32 7.21 -13.39
CA PRO A 61 8.48 7.20 -14.83
C PRO A 61 9.23 5.96 -15.34
N GLY A 62 8.69 5.32 -16.39
CA GLY A 62 9.27 4.11 -16.98
C GLY A 62 8.95 2.81 -16.24
N TYR A 63 8.31 2.86 -15.07
CA TYR A 63 7.88 1.68 -14.33
C TYR A 63 6.37 1.46 -14.46
N ALA A 64 5.97 0.20 -14.33
CA ALA A 64 4.58 -0.21 -14.23
C ALA A 64 4.40 -1.19 -13.07
N LEU A 65 3.17 -1.26 -12.57
CA LEU A 65 2.82 -2.26 -11.57
C LEU A 65 2.93 -3.67 -12.20
N PRO A 66 3.65 -4.62 -11.58
CA PRO A 66 3.78 -5.96 -12.11
C PRO A 66 2.40 -6.65 -12.24
N LYS A 67 2.20 -7.45 -13.28
CA LYS A 67 0.92 -8.13 -13.55
C LYS A 67 0.40 -8.92 -12.34
N ALA A 68 1.26 -9.67 -11.65
CA ALA A 68 0.88 -10.41 -10.46
C ALA A 68 0.33 -9.51 -9.33
N ALA A 69 0.86 -8.29 -9.19
CA ALA A 69 0.34 -7.30 -8.24
C ALA A 69 -1.01 -6.75 -8.70
N ALA A 70 -1.16 -6.42 -9.98
CA ALA A 70 -2.43 -5.97 -10.55
C ALA A 70 -3.54 -7.03 -10.43
N ASP A 71 -3.23 -8.29 -10.75
CA ASP A 71 -4.17 -9.41 -10.63
C ASP A 71 -4.59 -9.63 -9.16
N LEU A 72 -3.66 -9.47 -8.20
CA LEU A 72 -3.97 -9.54 -6.77
C LEU A 72 -4.90 -8.40 -6.30
N ILE A 73 -4.71 -7.19 -6.81
CA ILE A 73 -5.57 -6.04 -6.49
C ILE A 73 -6.96 -6.25 -7.08
N ALA A 74 -7.05 -6.65 -8.35
CA ALA A 74 -8.33 -6.95 -8.98
C ALA A 74 -9.10 -8.06 -8.24
N TYR A 75 -8.38 -9.08 -7.77
CA TYR A 75 -8.94 -10.15 -6.96
C TYR A 75 -9.46 -9.66 -5.60
N ALA A 76 -8.73 -8.76 -4.94
CA ALA A 76 -9.14 -8.13 -3.67
C ALA A 76 -10.40 -7.27 -3.87
N ASP A 77 -10.44 -6.44 -4.91
CA ASP A 77 -11.58 -5.58 -5.23
C ASP A 77 -12.86 -6.38 -5.51
N ALA A 78 -12.75 -7.46 -6.28
CA ALA A 78 -13.86 -8.37 -6.56
C ALA A 78 -14.50 -8.98 -5.29
N ARG A 79 -13.77 -9.00 -4.17
CA ARG A 79 -14.20 -9.52 -2.87
C ARG A 79 -14.49 -8.44 -1.83
N LYS A 80 -14.43 -7.16 -2.22
CA LYS A 80 -14.54 -6.01 -1.30
C LYS A 80 -13.48 -5.99 -0.21
N TRP A 81 -12.30 -6.54 -0.51
CA TRP A 81 -11.11 -6.39 0.32
C TRP A 81 -10.44 -5.06 -0.02
N VAL A 82 -9.70 -4.52 0.94
CA VAL A 82 -8.91 -3.31 0.76
C VAL A 82 -7.56 -3.68 0.17
N ALA A 83 -7.15 -2.97 -0.87
CA ALA A 83 -5.81 -3.02 -1.41
C ALA A 83 -5.11 -1.66 -1.24
N ASP A 84 -3.82 -1.69 -0.94
CA ASP A 84 -2.97 -0.50 -0.81
C ASP A 84 -1.68 -0.74 -1.60
N VAL A 85 -1.32 0.22 -2.45
CA VAL A 85 -0.14 0.16 -3.31
C VAL A 85 0.76 1.33 -2.96
N HIS A 86 2.04 1.04 -2.73
CA HIS A 86 3.01 2.06 -2.34
C HIS A 86 4.31 1.86 -3.12
N TRP A 87 4.59 2.78 -4.04
CA TRP A 87 5.87 2.93 -4.71
C TRP A 87 6.83 3.74 -3.86
N PHE A 88 7.99 3.16 -3.60
CA PHE A 88 9.09 3.79 -2.90
C PHE A 88 10.15 4.18 -3.93
N VAL A 89 10.43 5.47 -3.98
CA VAL A 89 11.41 6.08 -4.88
C VAL A 89 12.32 6.94 -4.02
N THR A 90 13.55 6.49 -3.81
CA THR A 90 14.56 7.23 -3.06
C THR A 90 15.69 7.60 -4.02
N ALA A 91 16.20 8.82 -3.92
CA ALA A 91 17.33 9.27 -4.73
C ALA A 91 18.51 8.31 -4.56
N GLY A 92 19.03 7.79 -5.68
CA GLY A 92 20.16 6.85 -5.69
C GLY A 92 19.81 5.40 -5.32
N ALA A 93 18.54 5.06 -5.12
CA ALA A 93 18.08 3.69 -4.88
C ALA A 93 17.17 3.19 -6.01
N ASP A 94 17.26 1.89 -6.29
CA ASP A 94 16.36 1.17 -7.18
C ASP A 94 14.91 1.24 -6.66
N PRO A 95 13.93 1.64 -7.49
CA PRO A 95 12.53 1.66 -7.08
C PRO A 95 12.01 0.29 -6.63
N PHE A 96 11.10 0.31 -5.67
CA PHE A 96 10.35 -0.88 -5.28
C PHE A 96 8.91 -0.53 -4.95
N VAL A 97 8.02 -1.52 -5.04
CA VAL A 97 6.59 -1.37 -4.77
C VAL A 97 6.17 -2.38 -3.72
N LYS A 98 5.47 -1.90 -2.68
CA LYS A 98 4.78 -2.74 -1.71
C LYS A 98 3.31 -2.75 -2.04
N VAL A 99 2.72 -3.93 -2.13
CA VAL A 99 1.26 -4.10 -2.22
C VAL A 99 0.79 -4.79 -0.97
N ARG A 100 -0.25 -4.25 -0.35
CA ARG A 100 -0.96 -4.87 0.75
C ARG A 100 -2.38 -5.15 0.33
N VAL A 101 -2.89 -6.32 0.68
CA VAL A 101 -4.29 -6.66 0.51
C VAL A 101 -4.82 -7.24 1.81
N GLY A 102 -6.02 -6.84 2.21
CA GLY A 102 -6.56 -7.29 3.48
C GLY A 102 -8.00 -6.89 3.70
N ARG A 103 -8.59 -7.42 4.76
CA ARG A 103 -9.93 -7.06 5.23
C ARG A 103 -10.00 -7.17 6.74
N ALA A 104 -10.89 -6.40 7.33
CA ALA A 104 -11.37 -6.69 8.67
C ALA A 104 -12.27 -7.94 8.64
N LEU A 105 -12.28 -8.66 9.75
CA LEU A 105 -13.28 -9.69 10.04
C LEU A 105 -14.58 -9.03 10.50
N SER A 106 -15.70 -9.65 10.20
CA SER A 106 -16.96 -9.38 10.88
C SER A 106 -16.91 -9.86 12.33
N GLY A 107 -17.83 -9.38 13.17
CA GLY A 107 -17.88 -9.77 14.59
C GLY A 107 -18.03 -11.28 14.81
N ALA A 108 -18.80 -11.96 13.94
CA ALA A 108 -18.96 -13.41 13.99
C ALA A 108 -17.68 -14.16 13.60
N GLU A 109 -16.97 -13.69 12.58
CA GLU A 109 -15.70 -14.32 12.14
C GLU A 109 -14.56 -14.10 13.14
N ALA A 110 -14.57 -12.96 13.83
CA ALA A 110 -13.56 -12.64 14.84
C ALA A 110 -13.74 -13.47 16.12
N ALA A 111 -14.94 -14.02 16.36
CA ALA A 111 -15.21 -14.83 17.54
C ALA A 111 -14.29 -16.06 17.59
N GLY A 112 -13.56 -16.22 18.69
CA GLY A 112 -12.60 -17.32 18.88
C GLY A 112 -11.27 -17.17 18.14
N ARG A 113 -11.04 -16.06 17.42
CA ARG A 113 -9.75 -15.73 16.79
C ARG A 113 -8.94 -14.76 17.65
N ARG A 114 -7.63 -14.75 17.45
CA ARG A 114 -6.70 -13.85 18.17
C ARG A 114 -6.60 -12.48 17.50
N GLY A 115 -6.74 -12.43 16.18
CA GLY A 115 -6.75 -11.22 15.37
C GLY A 115 -8.12 -10.94 14.75
N ASN A 116 -8.33 -9.70 14.35
CA ASN A 116 -9.58 -9.23 13.75
C ASN A 116 -9.45 -8.91 12.25
N ALA A 117 -8.38 -9.33 11.59
CA ALA A 117 -8.13 -9.01 10.19
C ALA A 117 -7.28 -10.07 9.49
N TRP A 118 -7.41 -10.10 8.16
CA TRP A 118 -6.45 -10.70 7.26
C TRP A 118 -5.66 -9.58 6.58
N THR A 119 -4.35 -9.67 6.52
CA THR A 119 -3.52 -8.75 5.75
C THR A 119 -2.35 -9.50 5.16
N TYR A 120 -2.14 -9.35 3.86
CA TYR A 120 -0.98 -9.85 3.13
C TYR A 120 -0.17 -8.67 2.62
N ALA A 121 1.15 -8.76 2.67
CA ALA A 121 2.07 -7.75 2.20
C ALA A 121 3.13 -8.39 1.30
N LEU A 122 3.23 -7.87 0.08
CA LEU A 122 4.14 -8.33 -0.96
C LEU A 122 5.02 -7.15 -1.41
N CYS A 123 6.28 -7.43 -1.75
CA CYS A 123 7.22 -6.42 -2.22
C CYS A 123 7.81 -6.84 -3.57
N TRP A 124 7.87 -5.93 -4.53
CA TRP A 124 8.59 -6.11 -5.79
C TRP A 124 9.66 -5.04 -5.93
N HIS A 125 10.86 -5.42 -6.36
CA HIS A 125 12.02 -4.54 -6.41
C HIS A 125 12.65 -4.54 -7.80
N ALA A 126 13.18 -3.39 -8.22
CA ALA A 126 13.86 -3.24 -9.52
C ALA A 126 15.30 -3.79 -9.54
N ARG A 127 15.86 -4.19 -8.39
CA ARG A 127 17.29 -4.53 -8.27
C ARG A 127 17.64 -5.74 -9.13
N GLY A 128 18.59 -5.54 -10.05
CA GLY A 128 19.03 -6.56 -11.00
C GLY A 128 17.99 -6.90 -12.08
N CYS A 129 17.01 -6.02 -12.32
CA CYS A 129 16.06 -6.14 -13.42
C CYS A 129 16.42 -5.18 -14.56
N ALA A 130 15.95 -5.45 -15.77
CA ALA A 130 15.99 -4.48 -16.86
C ALA A 130 15.23 -3.19 -16.46
N PRO A 131 15.60 -2.02 -17.01
CA PRO A 131 14.90 -0.76 -16.74
C PRO A 131 13.37 -0.89 -16.88
N GLY A 132 12.64 -0.32 -15.92
CA GLY A 132 11.17 -0.37 -15.89
C GLY A 132 10.54 -1.68 -15.41
N ARG A 133 11.36 -2.70 -15.09
CA ARG A 133 10.88 -3.98 -14.56
C ARG A 133 11.13 -4.08 -13.06
N VAL A 134 10.25 -4.80 -12.38
CA VAL A 134 10.36 -5.19 -10.97
C VAL A 134 10.04 -6.67 -10.84
N ARG A 135 10.65 -7.34 -9.87
CA ARG A 135 10.39 -8.75 -9.55
C ARG A 135 10.07 -8.91 -8.07
N LEU A 136 9.30 -9.95 -7.73
CA LEU A 136 8.97 -10.23 -6.33
C LEU A 136 10.25 -10.39 -5.52
N PHE A 137 10.31 -9.72 -4.37
CA PHE A 137 11.48 -9.63 -3.53
C PHE A 137 11.11 -9.88 -2.07
N GLY A 138 11.86 -10.77 -1.43
CA GLY A 138 11.64 -11.15 -0.03
C GLY A 138 10.43 -12.08 0.17
N PRO A 139 10.18 -12.49 1.42
CA PRO A 139 9.04 -13.31 1.75
C PRO A 139 7.73 -12.54 1.59
N ILE A 140 6.67 -13.26 1.23
CA ILE A 140 5.31 -12.73 1.36
C ILE A 140 4.95 -12.78 2.83
N LEU A 141 4.57 -11.64 3.39
CA LEU A 141 4.21 -11.52 4.80
C LEU A 141 2.70 -11.55 4.94
N ALA A 142 2.22 -12.22 5.99
CA ALA A 142 0.82 -12.27 6.34
C ALA A 142 0.61 -11.96 7.82
N THR A 143 -0.55 -11.41 8.10
CA THR A 143 -1.18 -11.34 9.40
C THR A 143 -2.53 -12.01 9.24
N THR A 144 -2.79 -13.04 10.02
CA THR A 144 -4.03 -13.81 9.94
C THR A 144 -4.74 -13.78 11.30
N PRO A 145 -6.04 -14.05 11.36
CA PRO A 145 -6.77 -14.10 12.63
C PRO A 145 -6.21 -15.13 13.62
N ASP A 146 -5.66 -16.24 13.09
CA ASP A 146 -5.03 -17.29 13.90
C ASP A 146 -3.63 -16.94 14.35
N ASN A 147 -2.92 -16.17 13.53
CA ASN A 147 -1.58 -15.68 13.83
C ASN A 147 -1.50 -14.18 13.52
N PRO A 148 -1.86 -13.32 14.51
CA PRO A 148 -1.87 -11.88 14.34
C PRO A 148 -0.48 -11.25 14.32
N ALA A 149 0.58 -12.03 14.60
CA ALA A 149 1.94 -11.61 14.35
C ALA A 149 2.29 -11.77 12.86
N MET A 150 3.15 -10.89 12.35
CA MET A 150 3.62 -10.95 10.97
C MET A 150 4.44 -12.23 10.73
N HIS A 151 4.02 -13.05 9.77
CA HIS A 151 4.67 -14.32 9.46
C HIS A 151 4.77 -14.56 7.96
N ASN A 152 5.70 -15.43 7.55
CA ASN A 152 5.89 -15.76 6.15
C ASN A 152 4.74 -16.65 5.65
N VAL A 153 4.31 -16.42 4.41
CA VAL A 153 3.46 -17.34 3.65
C VAL A 153 4.16 -17.76 2.35
N PRO A 154 3.95 -19.00 1.89
CA PRO A 154 4.85 -19.61 0.92
C PRO A 154 4.73 -19.06 -0.50
N THR A 155 3.53 -18.70 -0.97
CA THR A 155 3.31 -18.26 -2.37
C THR A 155 2.12 -17.30 -2.52
N VAL A 156 2.06 -16.57 -3.64
CA VAL A 156 0.89 -15.77 -4.04
C VAL A 156 -0.36 -16.65 -4.20
N ALA A 157 -0.19 -17.87 -4.71
CA ALA A 157 -1.28 -18.84 -4.80
C ALA A 157 -1.84 -19.22 -3.43
N ALA A 158 -0.97 -19.36 -2.42
CA ALA A 158 -1.40 -19.60 -1.03
C ALA A 158 -2.19 -18.41 -0.47
N VAL A 159 -1.81 -17.18 -0.83
CA VAL A 159 -2.59 -15.98 -0.50
C VAL A 159 -3.97 -16.06 -1.14
N ILE A 160 -4.05 -16.28 -2.46
CA ILE A 160 -5.33 -16.39 -3.18
C ILE A 160 -6.23 -17.49 -2.57
N ARG A 161 -5.65 -18.64 -2.23
CA ARG A 161 -6.36 -19.76 -1.59
C ARG A 161 -6.86 -19.41 -0.20
N ALA A 162 -6.01 -18.86 0.68
CA ALA A 162 -6.41 -18.48 2.03
C ALA A 162 -7.55 -17.45 2.04
N ILE A 163 -7.56 -16.55 1.05
CA ILE A 163 -8.66 -15.61 0.82
C ILE A 163 -9.93 -16.31 0.30
N SER A 164 -9.80 -17.43 -0.42
CA SER A 164 -10.92 -18.21 -0.96
C SER A 164 -11.60 -19.08 0.10
N ASP A 165 -10.81 -19.68 0.99
CA ASP A 165 -11.25 -20.67 1.98
C ASP A 165 -11.89 -20.03 3.24
N SER A 166 -11.80 -18.70 3.41
CA SER A 166 -12.35 -17.96 4.55
C SER A 166 -13.80 -17.48 4.34
N ARG A 167 -14.63 -18.34 3.71
CA ARG A 167 -16.07 -18.14 3.44
C ARG A 167 -16.95 -18.79 4.50
#